data_AF-H1YE11-F1
#
_entry.id   AF-H1YE11-F1
#
_cell.length_a   1.000
_cell.length_b   1.000
_cell.length_c   1.000
_cell.angle_alpha   90.00
_cell.angle_beta   90.00
_cell.angle_gamma   90.00
#
_symmetry.space_group_name_H-M   'P 1'
#
loop_
_entity.id
_entity.type
_entity.pdbx_description
1 polymer ?
#
loop_
_entity_poly.entity_id
_entity_poly.type
_entity_poly.pdbx_seq_one_letter_code
_entity_poly.pdbx_strand_id
1 'polypeptide(L)'
;MGKYIVEGALLTDIPAGSIVYIYGLGNFSIAKKLYASFIQDKLLEIKDIQKRLKGEPTTLEICRQAHQDYLHNPSRSNQEKLRIAYENVPNHQKIYIGDMDTKDIEVRMIIYGEQEIENWSHYVLAKKKGETLPTIKFPKPNDS
;
A
#
# COMPACT_ATOMS: atom_id res chain seq x y z
N MET A 1 -8.51 -42.75 2.81
CA MET A 1 -9.69 -41.92 3.10
C MET A 1 -9.18 -40.54 3.49
N GLY A 2 -8.99 -39.66 2.51
CA GLY A 2 -8.41 -38.33 2.74
C GLY A 2 -9.43 -37.42 3.41
N LYS A 3 -9.15 -36.97 4.63
CA LYS A 3 -9.91 -35.91 5.29
C LYS A 3 -9.80 -34.66 4.42
N TYR A 4 -10.86 -34.35 3.68
CA TYR A 4 -10.96 -33.13 2.89
C TYR A 4 -10.93 -31.94 3.85
N ILE A 5 -9.86 -31.14 3.70
CA ILE A 5 -9.67 -29.73 4.11
C ILE A 5 -10.56 -29.29 5.28
N VAL A 6 -10.03 -29.44 6.48
CA VAL A 6 -10.52 -28.70 7.65
C VAL A 6 -9.76 -27.37 7.66
N GLU A 7 -10.52 -26.28 7.77
CA GLU A 7 -10.14 -24.86 7.96
C GLU A 7 -9.94 -23.98 6.72
N GLY A 8 -10.87 -23.03 6.55
CA GLY A 8 -10.72 -21.80 5.75
C GLY A 8 -9.75 -20.82 6.42
N ALA A 9 -8.51 -21.25 6.63
CA ALA A 9 -7.44 -20.42 7.16
C ALA A 9 -6.70 -19.72 6.01
N LEU A 10 -6.62 -18.39 6.06
CA LEU A 10 -5.75 -17.63 5.19
C LEU A 10 -4.35 -17.60 5.80
N LEU A 11 -3.40 -18.24 5.14
CA LEU A 11 -1.99 -18.29 5.54
C LEU A 11 -1.15 -17.56 4.48
N THR A 12 -0.28 -16.66 4.94
CA THR A 12 0.72 -16.02 4.07
C THR A 12 2.15 -16.50 4.36
N ASP A 13 2.34 -17.25 5.44
CA ASP A 13 3.61 -17.85 5.83
C ASP A 13 3.42 -19.36 6.01
N ILE A 14 4.30 -20.15 5.37
CA ILE A 14 4.28 -21.61 5.39
C ILE A 14 5.62 -22.09 5.95
N PRO A 15 5.64 -22.85 7.06
CA PRO A 15 6.87 -23.33 7.69
C PRO A 15 7.73 -24.18 6.76
N ALA A 16 9.06 -24.07 6.89
CA ALA A 16 9.99 -24.98 6.24
C ALA A 16 9.74 -26.44 6.67
N GLY A 17 9.93 -27.37 5.74
CA GLY A 17 9.59 -28.79 5.90
C GLY A 17 8.12 -29.13 5.60
N SER A 18 7.24 -28.13 5.42
CA SER A 18 5.85 -28.36 5.02
C SER A 18 5.76 -28.84 3.58
N ILE A 19 4.82 -29.75 3.28
CA ILE A 19 4.50 -30.18 1.92
C ILE A 19 3.25 -29.42 1.45
N VAL A 20 3.38 -28.66 0.37
CA VAL A 20 2.29 -27.93 -0.25
C VAL A 20 1.76 -28.74 -1.42
N TYR A 21 0.44 -28.94 -1.45
CA TYR A 21 -0.26 -29.59 -2.55
C TYR A 21 -1.00 -28.53 -3.36
N ILE A 22 -0.64 -28.38 -4.63
CA ILE A 22 -1.35 -27.53 -5.58
C ILE A 22 -2.25 -28.42 -6.43
N TYR A 23 -3.55 -28.26 -6.26
CA TYR A 23 -4.55 -29.02 -7.01
C TYR A 23 -4.34 -28.86 -8.52
N GLY A 24 -4.28 -29.99 -9.24
CA GLY A 24 -4.09 -30.01 -10.69
C GLY A 24 -2.65 -29.72 -11.18
N LEU A 25 -1.69 -29.51 -10.27
CA LEU A 25 -0.30 -29.23 -10.65
C LEU A 25 0.70 -30.21 -10.02
N GLY A 26 0.60 -30.48 -8.72
CA GLY A 26 1.54 -31.37 -8.02
C GLY A 26 1.77 -30.99 -6.56
N ASN A 27 2.85 -31.48 -5.97
CA ASN A 27 3.24 -31.13 -4.60
C ASN A 27 4.75 -30.85 -4.50
N PHE A 28 5.13 -30.06 -3.50
CA PHE A 28 6.52 -29.72 -3.22
C PHE A 28 6.75 -29.45 -1.73
N SER A 29 7.99 -29.63 -1.28
CA SER A 29 8.41 -29.35 0.09
C SER A 29 9.03 -27.96 0.20
N ILE A 30 8.67 -27.21 1.24
CA ILE A 30 9.25 -25.89 1.52
C ILE A 30 10.64 -26.07 2.11
N ALA A 31 11.69 -25.71 1.36
CA ALA A 31 13.06 -25.77 1.85
C ALA A 31 13.44 -24.57 2.74
N LYS A 32 13.14 -23.35 2.28
CA LYS A 32 13.49 -22.11 2.98
C LYS A 32 12.51 -20.98 2.62
N LYS A 33 12.21 -20.14 3.61
CA LYS A 33 11.48 -18.88 3.42
C LYS A 33 12.42 -17.75 3.02
N LEU A 34 12.07 -17.01 1.98
CA LEU A 34 12.77 -15.80 1.55
C LEU A 34 11.97 -14.54 1.90
N TYR A 35 10.69 -14.54 1.57
CA TYR A 35 9.73 -13.47 1.89
C TYR A 35 8.33 -14.08 2.03
N ALA A 36 7.44 -13.35 2.70
CA ALA A 36 6.03 -13.68 2.85
C ALA A 36 5.22 -12.38 2.78
N SER A 37 4.01 -12.44 2.23
CA SER A 37 3.11 -11.28 2.26
C SER A 37 2.58 -11.06 3.68
N PHE A 38 2.29 -9.80 4.03
CA PHE A 38 1.60 -9.51 5.28
C PHE A 38 0.14 -9.94 5.17
N ILE A 39 -0.34 -10.66 6.20
CA ILE A 39 -1.72 -11.13 6.24
C ILE A 39 -2.73 -9.97 6.15
N GLN A 40 -2.40 -8.83 6.76
CA GLN A 40 -3.25 -7.63 6.74
C GLN A 40 -3.43 -7.07 5.32
N ASP A 41 -2.36 -7.04 4.51
CA ASP A 41 -2.46 -6.62 3.10
C ASP A 41 -3.40 -7.54 2.31
N LYS A 42 -3.34 -8.86 2.55
CA LYS A 42 -4.24 -9.82 1.90
C LYS A 42 -5.70 -9.66 2.34
N LEU A 43 -5.95 -9.37 3.60
CA LEU A 43 -7.31 -9.09 4.08
C LEU A 43 -7.89 -7.81 3.44
N LEU A 44 -7.07 -6.77 3.28
CA LEU A 44 -7.47 -5.54 2.60
C LEU A 44 -7.73 -5.79 1.10
N GLU A 45 -6.86 -6.55 0.41
CA GLU A 45 -7.08 -6.96 -0.98
C GLU A 45 -8.40 -7.73 -1.16
N ILE A 46 -8.72 -8.67 -0.26
CA ILE A 46 -9.98 -9.42 -0.31
C ILE A 46 -11.19 -8.47 -0.19
N LYS A 47 -11.14 -7.50 0.74
CA LYS A 47 -12.20 -6.50 0.89
C LYS A 47 -12.36 -5.66 -0.38
N ASP A 48 -11.26 -5.27 -1.02
CA ASP A 48 -11.31 -4.52 -2.27
C ASP A 48 -11.82 -5.34 -3.45
N ILE A 49 -11.50 -6.63 -3.51
CA ILE A 49 -12.11 -7.54 -4.49
C ILE A 49 -13.64 -7.60 -4.28
N GLN A 50 -14.09 -7.75 -3.03
CA GLN A 50 -15.53 -7.77 -2.71
C GLN A 50 -16.22 -6.45 -3.11
N LYS A 51 -15.62 -5.30 -2.81
CA LYS A 51 -16.15 -3.98 -3.22
C LYS A 51 -16.29 -3.86 -4.73
N ARG A 52 -15.22 -4.24 -5.46
CA ARG A 52 -15.22 -4.22 -6.93
C ARG A 52 -16.30 -5.10 -7.53
N LEU A 53 -16.52 -6.29 -6.97
CA LEU A 53 -17.60 -7.19 -7.40
C LEU A 53 -19.01 -6.60 -7.16
N LYS A 54 -19.15 -5.68 -6.19
CA LYS A 54 -20.39 -4.94 -5.94
C LYS A 54 -20.50 -3.62 -6.72
N GLY A 55 -19.47 -3.25 -7.48
CA GLY A 55 -19.39 -1.93 -8.15
C GLY A 55 -19.12 -0.77 -7.19
N GLU A 56 -18.60 -1.04 -5.99
CA GLU A 56 -18.21 -0.04 -5.00
C GLU A 56 -16.74 0.37 -5.19
N PRO A 57 -16.36 1.62 -4.84
CA PRO A 57 -14.99 2.10 -4.96
C PRO A 57 -14.04 1.37 -3.99
N THR A 58 -12.91 0.93 -4.53
CA THR A 58 -11.79 0.31 -3.81
C THR A 58 -11.09 1.30 -2.88
N THR A 59 -10.30 0.80 -1.91
CA THR A 59 -9.50 1.66 -1.02
C THR A 59 -8.55 2.58 -1.80
N LEU A 60 -7.97 2.10 -2.90
CA LEU A 60 -7.11 2.90 -3.77
C LEU A 60 -7.86 4.08 -4.42
N GLU A 61 -9.07 3.84 -4.94
CA GLU A 61 -9.90 4.88 -5.54
C GLU A 61 -10.38 5.90 -4.49
N ILE A 62 -10.78 5.43 -3.31
CA ILE A 62 -11.15 6.30 -2.18
C ILE A 62 -9.96 7.18 -1.78
N CYS A 63 -8.76 6.62 -1.69
CA CYS A 63 -7.57 7.38 -1.33
C CYS A 63 -7.17 8.40 -2.38
N ARG A 64 -7.28 8.05 -3.68
CA ARG A 64 -7.06 9.01 -4.77
C ARG A 64 -8.07 10.15 -4.71
N GLN A 65 -9.34 9.87 -4.44
CA GLN A 65 -10.34 10.91 -4.28
C GLN A 65 -10.03 11.81 -3.10
N ALA A 66 -9.68 11.25 -1.94
CA ALA A 66 -9.31 12.05 -0.76
C ALA A 66 -8.07 12.92 -1.01
N HIS A 67 -7.12 12.44 -1.83
CA HIS A 67 -5.95 13.22 -2.24
C HIS A 67 -6.37 14.39 -3.14
N GLN A 68 -7.22 14.16 -4.13
CA GLN A 68 -7.77 15.23 -4.97
C GLN A 68 -8.57 16.26 -4.16
N ASP A 69 -9.38 15.81 -3.20
CA ASP A 69 -10.16 16.68 -2.32
C ASP A 69 -9.25 17.58 -1.45
N TYR A 70 -8.12 17.04 -0.97
CA TYR A 70 -7.10 17.82 -0.27
C TYR A 70 -6.43 18.85 -1.18
N LEU A 71 -6.05 18.45 -2.40
CA LEU A 71 -5.44 19.37 -3.37
C LEU A 71 -6.38 20.53 -3.75
N HIS A 72 -7.69 20.25 -3.83
CA HIS A 72 -8.70 21.27 -4.13
C HIS A 72 -9.00 22.18 -2.93
N ASN A 73 -9.12 21.60 -1.73
CA ASN A 73 -9.38 22.33 -0.49
C ASN A 73 -8.46 21.83 0.63
N PRO A 74 -7.26 22.41 0.77
CA PRO A 74 -6.27 21.98 1.75
C PRO A 74 -6.75 22.44 3.13
N SER A 75 -7.32 21.49 3.87
CA SER A 75 -7.78 21.69 5.24
C SER A 75 -7.26 20.57 6.15
N ARG A 76 -7.17 20.82 7.46
CA ARG A 76 -6.82 19.75 8.43
C ARG A 76 -7.82 18.60 8.38
N SER A 77 -9.09 18.90 8.11
CA SER A 77 -10.13 17.88 7.94
C SER A 77 -9.85 16.99 6.72
N ASN A 78 -9.52 17.58 5.57
CA ASN A 78 -9.20 16.80 4.37
C ASN A 78 -7.86 16.07 4.49
N GLN A 79 -6.88 16.64 5.21
CA GLN A 79 -5.62 15.98 5.54
C GLN A 79 -5.88 14.70 6.35
N GLU A 80 -6.73 14.76 7.37
CA GLU A 80 -7.07 13.59 8.19
C GLU A 80 -7.87 12.54 7.41
N LYS A 81 -8.81 12.97 6.55
CA LYS A 81 -9.51 12.04 5.64
C LYS A 81 -8.54 11.32 4.71
N LEU A 82 -7.56 12.03 4.16
CA LEU A 82 -6.51 11.46 3.32
C LEU A 82 -5.66 10.46 4.12
N ARG A 83 -5.25 10.79 5.35
CA ARG A 83 -4.49 9.88 6.21
C ARG A 83 -5.24 8.58 6.48
N ILE A 84 -6.52 8.67 6.86
CA ILE A 84 -7.38 7.50 7.10
C ILE A 84 -7.52 6.67 5.82
N ALA A 85 -7.76 7.31 4.67
CA ALA A 85 -7.90 6.60 3.41
C ALA A 85 -6.58 5.89 3.02
N TYR A 86 -5.45 6.57 3.16
CA TYR A 86 -4.11 6.06 2.86
C TYR A 86 -3.74 4.84 3.70
N GLU A 87 -4.03 4.86 4.99
CA GLU A 87 -3.74 3.74 5.90
C GLU A 87 -4.57 2.48 5.61
N ASN A 88 -5.72 2.64 4.95
CA ASN A 88 -6.57 1.53 4.51
C ASN A 88 -6.13 0.91 3.17
N VAL A 89 -5.19 1.52 2.44
CA VAL A 89 -4.65 0.96 1.19
C VAL A 89 -3.63 -0.15 1.52
N PRO A 90 -3.67 -1.32 0.86
CA PRO A 90 -2.63 -2.34 1.00
C PRO A 90 -1.24 -1.76 0.70
N ASN A 91 -0.22 -2.11 1.48
CA ASN A 91 1.08 -1.41 1.44
C ASN A 91 1.72 -1.38 0.04
N HIS A 92 1.69 -2.49 -0.68
CA HIS A 92 2.24 -2.61 -2.03
C HIS A 92 1.43 -1.84 -3.09
N GLN A 93 0.24 -1.37 -2.76
CA GLN A 93 -0.60 -0.55 -3.66
C GLN A 93 -0.46 0.95 -3.41
N LYS A 94 0.08 1.38 -2.26
CA LYS A 94 0.24 2.80 -1.92
C LYS A 94 1.03 3.56 -2.97
N ILE A 95 2.04 2.93 -3.56
CA ILE A 95 2.86 3.49 -4.65
C ILE A 95 2.06 3.96 -5.87
N TYR A 96 0.80 3.52 -6.04
CA TYR A 96 -0.06 3.89 -7.15
C TYR A 96 -1.01 5.06 -6.82
N ILE A 97 -0.91 5.68 -5.64
CA ILE A 97 -1.82 6.76 -5.23
C ILE A 97 -1.47 8.07 -5.95
N GLY A 98 -0.20 8.48 -5.97
CA GLY A 98 0.24 9.66 -6.71
C GLY A 98 0.72 9.34 -8.12
N ASP A 99 1.60 10.18 -8.66
CA ASP A 99 2.08 10.06 -10.03
C ASP A 99 3.19 8.99 -10.19
N MET A 100 3.57 8.66 -11.43
CA MET A 100 4.57 7.62 -11.69
C MET A 100 5.98 7.97 -11.22
N ASP A 101 6.31 9.25 -11.08
CA ASP A 101 7.65 9.73 -10.71
C ASP A 101 7.81 9.85 -9.19
N THR A 102 6.80 10.39 -8.52
CA THR A 102 6.78 10.67 -7.08
C THR A 102 6.11 9.57 -6.26
N LYS A 103 5.31 8.69 -6.89
CA LYS A 103 4.58 7.59 -6.25
C LYS A 103 3.68 8.13 -5.13
N ASP A 104 3.84 7.64 -3.91
CA ASP A 104 3.11 8.07 -2.72
C ASP A 104 3.83 9.15 -1.90
N ILE A 105 5.00 9.61 -2.32
CA ILE A 105 5.81 10.53 -1.52
C ILE A 105 5.08 11.85 -1.26
N GLU A 106 4.40 12.42 -2.27
CA GLU A 106 3.59 13.62 -2.06
C GLU A 106 2.52 13.41 -0.99
N VAL A 107 1.80 12.29 -1.05
CA VAL A 107 0.75 11.93 -0.09
C VAL A 107 1.33 11.76 1.31
N ARG A 108 2.47 11.08 1.43
CA ARG A 108 3.19 10.92 2.71
C ARG A 108 3.65 12.26 3.27
N MET A 109 4.17 13.17 2.42
CA MET A 109 4.55 14.51 2.85
C MET A 109 3.37 15.32 3.35
N ILE A 110 2.19 15.17 2.72
CA ILE A 110 0.96 15.81 3.17
C ILE A 110 0.53 15.29 4.55
N ILE A 111 0.55 13.98 4.79
CA ILE A 111 -0.03 13.38 6.02
C ILE A 111 0.95 13.25 7.20
N TYR A 112 2.24 13.04 6.94
CA TYR A 112 3.26 12.77 7.96
C TYR A 112 4.34 13.86 8.04
N GLY A 113 4.41 14.76 7.06
CA GLY A 113 5.31 15.92 7.06
C GLY A 113 6.38 15.88 5.95
N GLU A 114 6.92 17.06 5.63
CA GLU A 114 7.86 17.25 4.50
C GLU A 114 9.13 16.40 4.58
N GLN A 115 9.52 15.93 5.77
CA GLN A 115 10.69 15.06 5.98
C GLN A 115 10.55 13.73 5.23
N GLU A 116 9.33 13.35 4.83
CA GLU A 116 9.08 12.13 4.06
C GLU A 116 9.76 12.09 2.70
N ILE A 117 10.15 13.25 2.14
CA ILE A 117 10.95 13.31 0.92
C ILE A 117 12.30 12.60 1.06
N GLU A 118 12.85 12.49 2.27
CA GLU A 118 14.12 11.81 2.53
C GLU A 118 14.06 10.30 2.27
N ASN A 119 12.85 9.72 2.25
CA ASN A 119 12.61 8.32 1.96
C ASN A 119 12.47 8.04 0.44
N TRP A 120 12.45 9.07 -0.40
CA TRP A 120 12.33 8.93 -1.85
C TRP A 120 13.68 8.61 -2.51
N SER A 121 13.70 7.57 -3.37
CA SER A 121 14.93 7.10 -4.00
C SER A 121 15.68 8.18 -4.80
N HIS A 122 14.96 9.08 -5.48
CA HIS A 122 15.60 10.17 -6.24
C HIS A 122 16.29 11.17 -5.31
N TYR A 123 15.67 11.50 -4.18
CA TYR A 123 16.25 12.40 -3.18
C TYR A 123 17.52 11.79 -2.56
N VAL A 124 17.47 10.51 -2.18
CA VAL A 124 18.62 9.78 -1.61
C VAL A 124 19.80 9.74 -2.59
N LEU A 125 19.52 9.44 -3.86
CA LEU A 125 20.55 9.39 -4.90
C LEU A 125 21.16 10.77 -5.19
N ALA A 126 20.34 11.82 -5.31
CA ALA A 126 20.82 13.18 -5.53
C ALA A 126 21.70 13.66 -4.37
N LYS A 127 21.27 13.41 -3.11
CA LYS A 127 22.04 13.73 -1.90
C LYS A 127 23.39 13.02 -1.88
N LYS A 128 23.43 11.74 -2.25
CA LYS A 128 24.67 10.95 -2.30
C LYS A 128 25.64 11.45 -3.38
N LYS A 129 25.12 11.97 -4.49
CA LYS A 129 25.91 12.49 -5.61
C LYS A 129 26.30 13.97 -5.46
N GLY A 130 25.76 14.68 -4.46
CA GLY A 130 25.93 16.12 -4.33
C GLY A 130 25.21 16.92 -5.43
N GLU A 131 24.17 16.33 -6.02
CA GLU A 131 23.34 16.98 -7.04
C GLU A 131 22.28 17.88 -6.39
N THR A 132 21.62 18.72 -7.19
CA THR A 132 20.48 19.52 -6.74
C THR A 132 19.36 18.61 -6.25
N LEU A 133 18.91 18.81 -5.01
CA LEU A 133 17.87 17.99 -4.40
C LEU A 133 16.52 18.24 -5.08
N PRO A 134 15.78 17.18 -5.43
CA PRO A 134 14.46 17.35 -6.00
C PRO A 134 13.49 17.89 -4.94
N THR A 135 12.48 18.63 -5.38
CA THR A 135 11.45 19.21 -4.50
C THR A 135 10.07 18.84 -5.01
N ILE A 136 9.15 18.60 -4.09
CA ILE A 136 7.74 18.32 -4.38
C ILE A 136 6.93 19.45 -3.77
N LYS A 137 6.05 20.08 -4.56
CA LYS A 137 5.22 21.19 -4.12
C LYS A 137 3.78 20.72 -3.96
N PHE A 138 3.19 20.98 -2.81
CA PHE A 138 1.78 20.71 -2.51
C PHE A 138 1.21 21.82 -1.63
N PRO A 139 -0.11 22.04 -1.65
CA PRO A 139 -0.74 23.04 -0.80
C PRO A 139 -0.69 22.62 0.69
N LYS A 140 -0.53 23.59 1.58
CA LYS A 140 -0.60 23.38 3.05
C LYS A 140 -2.00 23.70 3.57
N PRO A 141 -2.43 23.12 4.70
CA PRO A 141 -3.74 23.43 5.28
C PRO A 141 -3.90 24.93 5.53
N ASN A 142 -4.99 25.50 5.03
CA ASN A 142 -5.27 26.95 5.10
C ASN A 142 -6.03 27.35 6.37
N ASP A 143 -6.52 26.37 7.13
CA ASP A 143 -7.25 26.48 8.39
C ASP A 143 -6.27 26.34 9.58
N SER A 144 -5.89 27.49 10.16
CA SER A 144 -5.03 27.57 11.36
C SER A 144 -5.83 27.47 12.65
#